data_AF-A0AAD2AV63-F1
#
_entry.id   AF-A0AAD2AV63-F1
#
_cell.length_a   1.000
_cell.length_b   1.000
_cell.length_c   1.000
_cell.angle_alpha   90.00
_cell.angle_beta   90.00
_cell.angle_gamma   90.00
#
_symmetry.space_group_name_H-M   'P 1'
#
loop_
_entity.id
_entity.type
_entity.pdbx_description
1 polymer ?
#
loop_
_entity_poly.entity_id
_entity_poly.type
_entity_poly.pdbx_seq_one_letter_code
_entity_poly.pdbx_strand_id
1 'polypeptide(L)' 'MPSEGDIDLDIALRKIHEPALADGDLGYAYWYQVGRLLRRAAEMQGEIDALNQELELCRARFAKTP' A
#
# COMPACT_ATOMS: atom_id res chain seq x y z
N MET A 1 12.21 10.99 3.98
CA MET A 1 11.74 10.92 5.38
C MET A 1 10.34 10.34 5.32
N PRO A 2 10.01 9.27 6.06
CA PRO A 2 8.64 8.77 6.07
C PRO A 2 7.74 9.86 6.65
N SER A 3 6.73 10.25 5.90
CA SER A 3 5.74 11.26 6.28
C SER A 3 5.01 10.81 7.54
N GLU A 4 4.68 11.71 8.48
CA GLU A 4 3.70 11.41 9.52
C GLU A 4 2.38 10.96 8.84
N GLY A 5 2.12 9.66 8.82
CA GLY A 5 0.99 9.06 8.10
C GLY A 5 1.35 7.94 7.13
N ASP A 6 2.63 7.71 6.86
CA ASP A 6 3.07 6.56 6.07
C ASP A 6 2.99 5.30 6.94
N ILE A 7 1.87 4.59 6.83
CA ILE A 7 1.64 3.35 7.56
C ILE A 7 2.63 2.34 7.01
N ASP A 8 3.64 1.98 7.82
CA ASP A 8 4.46 0.81 7.55
C ASP A 8 3.56 -0.42 7.59
N LEU A 9 3.20 -0.86 6.39
CA LEU A 9 2.22 -1.91 6.22
C LEU A 9 2.74 -3.23 6.78
N ASP A 10 4.04 -3.50 6.71
CA ASP A 10 4.59 -4.72 7.29
C ASP A 10 4.49 -4.73 8.82
N ILE A 11 4.70 -3.58 9.47
CA ILE A 11 4.48 -3.43 10.92
C ILE A 11 3.00 -3.55 11.26
N ALA A 12 2.11 -2.90 10.50
CA ALA A 12 0.67 -2.94 10.73
C ALA A 12 0.12 -4.38 10.61
N LEU A 13 0.54 -5.12 9.58
CA LEU A 13 0.14 -6.50 9.36
C LEU A 13 0.64 -7.41 10.48
N ARG A 14 1.89 -7.26 10.94
CA ARG A 14 2.41 -8.03 12.08
C ARG A 14 1.61 -7.81 13.35
N LYS A 15 1.27 -6.55 13.67
CA LYS A 15 0.48 -6.21 14.86
C LYS A 15 -0.97 -6.72 14.79
N ILE A 16 -1.55 -6.79 13.60
CA ILE A 16 -2.89 -7.36 13.37
C ILE A 16 -2.88 -8.89 13.52
N HIS A 17 -1.75 -9.54 13.18
CA HIS A 17 -1.60 -10.98 13.26
C HIS A 17 -1.49 -11.52 14.70
N GLU A 18 -0.90 -10.75 15.62
CA GLU A 18 -0.70 -11.16 17.02
C GLU A 18 -2.02 -11.48 17.76
N PRO A 19 -3.06 -10.63 17.72
CA PRO A 19 -4.37 -10.94 18.30
C PRO A 19 -5.10 -12.09 17.59
N ALA A 20 -4.94 -12.20 16.26
CA ALA A 20 -5.63 -13.19 15.45
C ALA A 20 -5.24 -14.64 15.80
N LEU A 21 -4.02 -14.84 16.29
CA LEU A 21 -3.54 -16.12 16.82
C LEU A 21 -4.21 -16.51 18.15
N ALA A 22 -4.69 -15.54 18.93
CA ALA A 22 -5.34 -15.80 20.22
C ALA A 22 -6.78 -16.32 20.07
N ASP A 23 -7.47 -15.95 18.98
CA ASP A 23 -8.86 -16.37 18.67
C ASP A 23 -8.95 -17.68 17.86
N GLY A 24 -7.80 -18.33 17.60
CA GLY A 24 -7.71 -19.60 16.84
C GLY A 24 -7.66 -19.44 15.31
N ASP A 25 -7.72 -20.57 14.59
CA ASP A 25 -7.47 -20.63 13.14
C ASP A 25 -8.42 -19.76 12.29
N LEU A 26 -9.64 -19.50 12.76
CA LEU A 26 -10.63 -18.70 12.04
C LEU A 26 -10.24 -17.22 12.01
N GLY A 27 -9.73 -16.69 13.13
CA GLY A 27 -9.23 -15.32 13.23
C GLY A 27 -7.99 -15.14 12.36
N TYR A 28 -7.06 -16.09 12.42
CA TYR A 28 -5.85 -16.09 11.59
C TYR A 28 -6.16 -16.04 10.08
N ALA A 29 -7.05 -16.91 9.58
CA ALA A 29 -7.36 -16.97 8.15
C ALA A 29 -8.04 -15.67 7.65
N TYR A 30 -8.95 -15.11 8.44
CA TYR A 30 -9.63 -13.86 8.12
C TYR A 30 -8.64 -12.68 8.07
N TRP A 31 -7.84 -12.50 9.11
CA TRP A 31 -6.86 -11.41 9.19
C TRP A 31 -5.73 -11.56 8.17
N TYR A 32 -5.37 -12.78 7.79
CA TYR A 32 -4.45 -13.02 6.67
C TYR A 32 -5.00 -12.51 5.33
N GLN A 33 -6.30 -12.73 5.04
CA GLN A 33 -6.92 -12.20 3.82
C GLN A 33 -7.02 -10.67 3.84
N VAL A 34 -7.36 -10.08 4.99
CA VAL A 34 -7.33 -8.62 5.17
C VAL A 34 -5.92 -8.10 4.90
N GLY A 35 -4.90 -8.77 5.42
CA GLY A 35 -3.53 -8.35 5.22
C GLY A 35 -3.05 -8.41 3.77
N ARG A 36 -3.45 -9.46 3.05
CA ARG A 36 -3.24 -9.57 1.61
C ARG A 36 -3.94 -8.45 0.83
N LEU A 37 -5.15 -8.07 1.22
CA LEU A 37 -5.89 -6.99 0.55
C LEU A 37 -5.17 -5.66 0.72
N LEU A 38 -4.73 -5.34 1.94
CA LEU A 38 -4.00 -4.11 2.21
C LEU A 38 -2.67 -4.06 1.44
N ARG A 39 -1.95 -5.18 1.33
CA ARG A 39 -0.71 -5.26 0.53
C ARG A 39 -0.95 -4.95 -0.93
N ARG A 40 -1.98 -5.56 -1.53
CA ARG A 40 -2.35 -5.26 -2.92
C ARG A 40 -2.77 -3.81 -3.12
N ALA A 41 -3.47 -3.23 -2.14
CA ALA A 41 -3.84 -1.81 -2.21
C ALA A 41 -2.61 -0.90 -2.17
N ALA A 42 -1.63 -1.19 -1.32
CA ALA A 42 -0.37 -0.44 -1.27
C ALA A 42 0.45 -0.58 -2.56
N GLU A 43 0.53 -1.80 -3.12
CA GLU A 43 1.17 -2.04 -4.43
C GLU A 43 0.49 -1.20 -5.54
N MET A 44 -0.84 -1.23 -5.61
CA MET A 44 -1.61 -0.42 -6.57
C MET A 44 -1.41 1.08 -6.37
N GLN A 45 -1.31 1.55 -5.13
CA GLN A 45 -1.04 2.96 -4.87
C GLN A 45 0.34 3.37 -5.41
N GLY A 46 1.35 2.52 -5.23
CA GLY A 46 2.68 2.74 -5.82
C GLY A 46 2.67 2.80 -7.35
N GLU A 47 1.89 1.94 -8.00
CA GLU A 47 1.70 2.00 -9.46
C GLU A 47 1.01 3.29 -9.90
N ILE A 48 -0.03 3.74 -9.18
CA ILE A 48 -0.73 5.00 -9.45
C ILE A 48 0.23 6.18 -9.34
N ASP A 49 1.06 6.21 -8.29
CA ASP A 49 2.03 7.29 -8.07
C ASP A 49 3.08 7.33 -9.19
N ALA A 50 3.56 6.17 -9.64
CA ALA A 50 4.48 6.07 -10.77
C ALA A 50 3.83 6.58 -12.08
N LEU A 51 2.61 6.14 -12.39
CA LEU A 51 1.87 6.58 -13.58
C LEU A 51 1.60 8.09 -13.55
N ASN A 52 1.27 8.64 -12.39
CA ASN A 52 1.08 10.08 -12.22
C ASN A 52 2.38 10.86 -12.51
N GLN A 53 3.53 10.37 -12.03
CA GLN A 53 4.82 10.99 -12.35
C GLN A 53 5.13 10.95 -13.85
N GLU A 54 4.88 9.83 -14.52
CA GLU A 54 5.05 9.71 -15.97
C GLU A 54 4.15 10.66 -16.76
N LEU A 55 2.89 10.82 -16.32
CA LEU A 55 1.95 11.77 -16.91
C LEU A 55 2.44 13.21 -16.79
N GLU A 56 2.93 13.61 -15.61
CA GLU A 56 3.46 14.95 -15.40
C GLU A 56 4.72 15.21 -16.25
N LEU A 57 5.60 14.22 -16.40
CA LEU A 57 6.75 14.31 -17.30
C LEU A 57 6.32 14.48 -18.77
N CYS A 58 5.31 13.74 -19.21
CA CYS A 58 4.75 13.89 -20.56
C CYS A 58 4.17 15.29 -20.76
N ARG A 59 3.33 15.77 -19.83
CA ARG A 59 2.74 17.12 -19.87
C ARG A 59 3.81 18.20 -19.95
N ALA A 60 4.87 18.09 -19.15
CA ALA A 60 5.98 19.03 -19.15
C ALA A 60 6.76 19.03 -20.49
N ARG A 61 6.88 17.89 -21.17
CA ARG A 61 7.49 17.80 -22.51
C ARG A 61 6.63 18.49 -23.57
N PHE A 62 5.32 18.26 -23.55
CA PHE A 62 4.40 18.93 -24.48
C PHE A 62 4.37 20.44 -24.25
N ALA A 63 4.37 20.92 -23.00
CA ALA A 63 4.40 22.34 -22.68
C ALA A 63 5.70 23.06 -23.10
N LYS A 64 6.79 22.30 -23.32
CA LYS A 64 8.10 22.83 -23.77
C LYS A 64 8.28 22.80 -25.29
N THR A 65 7.32 22.25 -26.04
CA THR A 65 7.38 22.20 -27.50
C THR A 65 6.54 23.36 -28.03
N PRO A 66 7.14 24.38 -28.67
CA PRO A 66 6.43 25.59 -29.12
C PRO A 66 5.44 25.33 -30.26
#